data_AF-A0A452XFU8-F1
#
_entry.id   AF-A0A452XFU8-F1
#
_cell.length_a   1.000
_cell.length_b   1.000
_cell.length_c   1.000
_cell.angle_alpha   90.00
_cell.angle_beta   90.00
_cell.angle_gamma   90.00
#
_symmetry.space_group_name_H-M   'P 1'
#
loop_
_entity.id
_entity.type
_entity.pdbx_description
1 polymer ?
#
loop_
_entity_poly.entity_id
_entity_poly.type
_entity_poly.pdbx_seq_one_letter_code
_entity_poly.pdbx_strand_id
1 'polypeptide(L)'
;GIILFLPSPCCSSCVGLMAVRVNGFVCKNPMEIAGLNTLGISIARIDYAPLGQNPPHTHPRATEILTVLEGTLYVGFVTSNQPAPNRNKFLSKVLNKGDVFVFPAGLIHFQFNPNPHKPAVAIAALSSQNPGAITIANAVFGSDPQISDDVLAKAFQVEKNTIDWLQAQFWENNHN
;
A
#
# COMPACT_ATOMS: atom_id res chain seq x y z
N GLY A 1 8.00 -20.87 -11.80
CA GLY A 1 8.32 -19.74 -12.69
C GLY A 1 9.06 -18.72 -11.88
N ILE A 2 10.28 -18.37 -12.28
CA ILE A 2 11.24 -17.55 -11.53
C ILE A 2 10.80 -16.08 -11.60
N ILE A 3 10.74 -15.42 -10.45
CA ILE A 3 10.69 -13.95 -10.37
C ILE A 3 12.14 -13.47 -10.46
N LEU A 4 12.47 -12.78 -11.56
CA LEU A 4 13.81 -12.32 -11.87
C LEU A 4 13.95 -10.84 -11.47
N PHE A 5 14.64 -10.58 -10.36
CA PHE A 5 15.52 -9.42 -10.26
C PHE A 5 16.94 -9.96 -10.21
N LEU A 6 17.62 -9.98 -11.35
CA LEU A 6 19.08 -10.08 -11.34
C LEU A 6 19.63 -8.68 -11.10
N PRO A 7 20.45 -8.45 -10.06
CA PRO A 7 21.22 -7.23 -9.93
C PRO A 7 22.31 -7.28 -10.99
N SER A 8 21.95 -6.94 -12.23
CA SER A 8 22.85 -6.89 -13.38
C SER A 8 22.30 -5.84 -14.35
N PRO A 9 23.17 -5.14 -15.10
CA PRO A 9 22.77 -4.05 -16.00
C PRO A 9 21.86 -4.50 -17.18
N CYS A 10 21.50 -5.79 -17.25
CA CYS A 10 20.73 -6.37 -18.36
C CYS A 10 19.20 -6.31 -18.21
N CYS A 11 18.64 -6.21 -16.98
CA CYS A 11 17.18 -6.30 -16.79
C CYS A 11 16.68 -5.36 -15.68
N SER A 12 16.43 -4.10 -16.02
CA SER A 12 15.89 -3.09 -15.09
C SER A 12 14.36 -2.97 -15.14
N SER A 13 13.63 -4.08 -15.11
CA SER A 13 12.17 -4.06 -15.05
C SER A 13 11.67 -4.15 -13.61
N CYS A 14 11.11 -3.05 -13.09
CA CYS A 14 10.35 -3.03 -11.84
C CYS A 14 8.86 -3.25 -12.10
N VAL A 15 8.14 -3.81 -11.14
CA VAL A 15 6.67 -3.95 -11.18
C VAL A 15 6.10 -3.18 -9.99
N GLY A 16 5.05 -2.38 -10.16
CA GLY A 16 4.52 -1.52 -9.10
C GLY A 16 3.07 -1.13 -9.35
N LEU A 17 2.29 -0.98 -8.28
CA LEU A 17 0.85 -0.62 -8.35
C LEU A 17 0.61 0.86 -8.71
N MET A 18 1.65 1.69 -8.67
CA MET A 18 1.65 3.10 -9.07
C MET A 18 2.87 3.38 -9.95
N ALA A 19 2.91 4.54 -10.61
CA ALA A 19 4.03 5.01 -11.43
C ALA A 19 5.28 5.34 -10.57
N VAL A 20 5.84 4.32 -9.93
CA VAL A 20 7.08 4.38 -9.15
C VAL A 20 8.24 4.23 -10.14
N ARG A 21 9.27 5.06 -10.01
CA ARG A 21 10.52 4.87 -10.75
C ARG A 21 11.57 4.24 -9.84
N VAL A 22 12.21 3.18 -10.33
CA VAL A 22 13.32 2.51 -9.67
C VAL A 22 14.55 2.65 -10.55
N ASN A 23 15.60 3.30 -10.03
CA ASN A 23 16.83 3.59 -10.79
C ASN A 23 16.57 4.28 -12.15
N GLY A 24 15.55 5.16 -12.21
CA GLY A 24 15.15 5.86 -13.43
C GLY A 24 14.12 5.13 -14.31
N PHE A 25 13.86 3.85 -14.08
CA PHE A 25 12.91 3.02 -14.85
C PHE A 25 11.52 3.05 -14.23
N VAL A 26 10.48 3.29 -15.04
CA VAL A 26 9.08 3.21 -14.62
C VAL A 26 8.76 1.75 -14.28
N CYS A 27 8.30 1.49 -13.06
CA CYS A 27 7.74 0.22 -12.67
C CYS A 27 6.48 -0.02 -13.50
N LYS A 28 6.42 -1.17 -14.19
CA LYS A 28 5.24 -1.57 -14.93
C LYS A 28 4.12 -1.89 -13.95
N ASN A 29 2.89 -1.53 -14.31
CA ASN A 29 1.75 -2.07 -13.59
C ASN A 29 1.81 -3.61 -13.71
N PRO A 30 1.59 -4.41 -12.65
CA PRO A 30 1.53 -5.86 -12.79
C PRO A 30 0.54 -6.31 -13.89
N MET A 31 -0.52 -5.54 -14.13
CA MET A 31 -1.49 -5.74 -15.21
C MET A 31 -0.89 -5.59 -16.62
N GLU A 32 0.25 -4.93 -16.78
CA GLU A 32 0.97 -4.77 -18.05
C GLU A 32 1.93 -5.94 -18.34
N ILE A 33 2.06 -6.89 -17.41
CA ILE A 33 2.87 -8.08 -17.60
C ILE A 33 1.97 -9.20 -18.10
N ALA A 34 1.81 -9.29 -19.43
CA ALA A 34 0.93 -10.27 -20.07
C ALA A 34 1.17 -11.72 -19.63
N GLY A 35 2.41 -12.07 -19.26
CA GLY A 35 2.77 -13.39 -18.76
C GLY A 35 2.18 -13.75 -17.38
N LEU A 36 1.60 -12.80 -16.64
CA LEU A 36 0.91 -13.06 -15.37
C LEU A 36 -0.56 -13.46 -15.58
N ASN A 37 -1.10 -13.29 -16.78
CA ASN A 37 -2.48 -13.65 -17.08
C ASN A 37 -2.71 -15.14 -16.78
N THR A 38 -3.83 -15.44 -16.14
CA THR A 38 -4.26 -16.79 -15.72
C THR A 38 -3.41 -17.46 -14.64
N LEU A 39 -2.31 -16.86 -14.19
CA LEU A 39 -1.44 -17.44 -13.15
C LEU A 39 -1.91 -17.14 -11.72
N GLY A 40 -2.84 -16.21 -11.54
CA GLY A 40 -3.40 -15.88 -10.23
C GLY A 40 -2.39 -15.23 -9.28
N ILE A 41 -1.32 -14.61 -9.79
CA ILE A 41 -0.29 -13.96 -8.98
C ILE A 41 0.15 -12.63 -9.60
N SER A 42 0.64 -11.73 -8.75
CA SER A 42 1.34 -10.52 -9.16
C SER A 42 2.45 -10.18 -8.19
N ILE A 43 3.31 -9.24 -8.58
CA ILE A 43 4.43 -8.75 -7.77
C ILE A 43 4.49 -7.23 -7.83
N ALA A 44 4.92 -6.61 -6.75
CA ALA A 44 5.28 -5.21 -6.69
C ALA A 44 6.65 -5.05 -6.00
N ARG A 45 7.45 -4.10 -6.45
CA ARG A 45 8.60 -3.56 -5.73
C ARG A 45 8.20 -2.18 -5.23
N ILE A 46 8.56 -1.90 -3.98
CA ILE A 46 8.22 -0.64 -3.32
C ILE A 46 9.51 -0.07 -2.74
N ASP A 47 9.82 1.16 -3.13
CA ASP A 47 10.96 1.92 -2.65
C ASP A 47 10.45 3.06 -1.77
N TYR A 48 10.90 3.07 -0.52
CA TYR A 48 10.49 4.03 0.51
C TYR A 48 11.60 5.04 0.71
N ALA A 49 11.30 6.33 0.51
CA ALA A 49 12.15 7.42 0.94
C ALA A 49 12.37 7.38 2.47
N PRO A 50 13.38 8.06 3.03
CA PRO A 50 13.43 8.31 4.47
C PRO A 50 12.12 8.93 4.96
N LEU A 51 11.54 8.39 6.05
CA LEU A 51 10.20 8.74 6.55
C LEU A 51 9.05 8.56 5.54
N GLY A 52 9.29 7.86 4.42
CA GLY A 52 8.27 7.54 3.44
C GLY A 52 7.30 6.47 3.95
N GLN A 53 6.04 6.55 3.50
CA GLN A 53 5.02 5.55 3.80
C GLN A 53 4.33 5.05 2.54
N ASN A 54 3.87 3.81 2.60
CA ASN A 54 2.71 3.37 1.84
C ASN A 54 1.50 3.48 2.81
N PRO A 55 0.60 4.46 2.59
CA PRO A 55 -0.45 4.81 3.54
C PRO A 55 -1.42 3.65 3.77
N PRO A 56 -2.30 3.72 4.80
CA PRO A 56 -3.31 2.70 5.02
C PRO A 56 -4.10 2.37 3.75
N HIS A 57 -4.04 1.11 3.33
CA HIS A 57 -4.69 0.59 2.12
C HIS A 57 -5.13 -0.85 2.30
N THR A 58 -5.90 -1.36 1.33
CA THR A 58 -6.32 -2.77 1.28
C THR A 58 -6.29 -3.31 -0.14
N HIS A 59 -6.08 -4.62 -0.26
CA HIS A 59 -6.19 -5.38 -1.50
C HIS A 59 -7.48 -6.19 -1.48
N PRO A 60 -8.55 -5.79 -2.21
CA PRO A 60 -9.84 -6.46 -2.14
C PRO A 60 -9.83 -7.88 -2.72
N ARG A 61 -8.80 -8.23 -3.52
CA ARG A 61 -8.74 -9.52 -4.24
C ARG A 61 -7.47 -10.32 -3.98
N ALA A 62 -6.62 -9.95 -3.01
CA ALA A 62 -5.38 -10.67 -2.76
C ALA A 62 -4.88 -10.55 -1.33
N THR A 63 -4.28 -11.65 -0.84
CA THR A 63 -3.33 -11.61 0.26
C THR A 63 -1.99 -11.13 -0.28
N GLU A 64 -1.26 -10.36 0.52
CA GLU A 64 0.09 -9.89 0.22
C GLU A 64 1.12 -10.56 1.15
N ILE A 65 2.25 -10.97 0.60
CA ILE A 65 3.47 -11.30 1.35
C ILE A 65 4.55 -10.28 1.00
N LEU A 66 5.05 -9.57 2.00
CA LEU A 66 6.06 -8.53 1.86
C LEU A 66 7.40 -9.02 2.43
N THR A 67 8.47 -8.90 1.64
CA THR A 67 9.84 -9.19 2.05
C THR A 67 10.69 -7.93 1.95
N VAL A 68 11.40 -7.57 3.03
CA VAL A 68 12.31 -6.42 3.02
C VAL A 68 13.62 -6.80 2.35
N LEU A 69 13.98 -6.10 1.28
CA LEU A 69 15.26 -6.27 0.58
C LEU A 69 16.37 -5.41 1.18
N GLU A 70 16.03 -4.20 1.60
CA GLU A 70 16.96 -3.20 2.15
C GLU A 70 16.28 -2.32 3.19
N GLY A 71 17.05 -1.85 4.17
CA GLY A 71 16.56 -0.95 5.22
C GLY A 71 15.66 -1.62 6.26
N THR A 72 14.76 -0.82 6.81
CA THR A 72 13.86 -1.20 7.91
C THR A 72 12.47 -0.65 7.61
N LEU A 73 11.43 -1.45 7.86
CA LEU A 73 10.03 -1.04 7.71
C LEU A 73 9.24 -1.34 8.98
N TYR A 74 8.52 -0.34 9.49
CA TYR A 74 7.45 -0.55 10.43
C TYR A 74 6.17 -0.86 9.66
N VAL A 75 5.62 -2.05 9.86
CA VAL A 75 4.44 -2.51 9.14
C VAL A 75 3.36 -2.96 10.10
N GLY A 76 2.11 -2.95 9.65
CA GLY A 76 1.04 -3.60 10.39
C GLY A 76 -0.30 -3.60 9.67
N PHE A 77 -1.22 -4.40 10.19
CA PHE A 77 -2.60 -4.48 9.73
C PHE A 77 -3.58 -4.51 10.89
N VAL A 78 -4.82 -4.15 10.60
CA VAL A 78 -5.92 -4.16 11.55
C VAL A 78 -6.89 -5.29 11.18
N THR A 79 -7.32 -6.07 12.16
CA THR A 79 -8.31 -7.13 11.95
C THR A 79 -9.68 -6.54 11.57
N SER A 80 -10.53 -7.36 10.94
CA SER A 80 -11.93 -7.00 10.70
C SER A 80 -12.71 -6.78 12.00
N ASN A 81 -13.91 -6.21 11.86
CA ASN A 81 -14.84 -5.96 12.95
C ASN A 81 -15.07 -7.21 13.80
N GLN A 82 -14.76 -7.10 15.09
CA GLN A 82 -14.94 -8.17 16.07
C GLN A 82 -16.30 -8.01 16.78
N PRO A 83 -16.98 -9.11 17.17
CA PRO A 83 -18.17 -9.03 18.01
C PRO A 83 -17.84 -8.37 19.35
N ALA A 84 -18.75 -7.52 19.84
CA ALA A 84 -18.65 -6.97 21.18
C ALA A 84 -18.50 -8.10 22.23
N PRO A 85 -17.66 -7.95 23.26
CA PRO A 85 -16.95 -6.73 23.67
C PRO A 85 -15.56 -6.53 23.02
N ASN A 86 -15.19 -7.35 22.04
CA ASN A 86 -13.86 -7.28 21.44
C ASN A 86 -13.74 -6.06 20.50
N ARG A 87 -12.52 -5.53 20.41
CA ARG A 87 -12.16 -4.46 19.47
C ARG A 87 -11.29 -5.03 18.35
N ASN A 88 -11.23 -4.30 17.23
CA ASN A 88 -10.30 -4.60 16.15
C ASN A 88 -8.88 -4.58 16.72
N LYS A 89 -8.09 -5.60 16.38
CA LYS A 89 -6.72 -5.76 16.86
C LYS A 89 -5.76 -5.21 15.82
N PHE A 90 -4.77 -4.47 16.29
CA PHE A 90 -3.66 -4.01 15.46
C PHE A 90 -2.47 -4.95 15.65
N LEU A 91 -2.02 -5.58 14.57
CA LEU A 91 -0.85 -6.45 14.55
C LEU A 91 0.25 -5.75 13.78
N SER A 92 1.40 -5.55 14.40
CA SER A 92 2.52 -4.83 13.79
C SER A 92 3.87 -5.43 14.14
N LYS A 93 4.87 -5.09 13.31
CA LYS A 93 6.25 -5.49 13.51
C LYS A 93 7.18 -4.49 12.82
N VAL A 94 8.38 -4.32 13.38
CA VAL A 94 9.50 -3.70 12.67
C VAL A 94 10.27 -4.81 11.95
N LEU A 95 10.31 -4.73 10.62
CA LEU A 95 11.00 -5.66 9.74
C LEU A 95 12.35 -5.06 9.34
N ASN A 96 13.38 -5.89 9.31
CA ASN A 96 14.68 -5.57 8.73
C ASN A 96 14.92 -6.38 7.45
N LYS A 97 15.99 -6.07 6.72
CA LYS A 97 16.41 -6.86 5.55
C LYS A 97 16.33 -8.37 5.79
N GLY A 98 15.60 -9.06 4.91
CA GLY A 98 15.36 -10.50 4.96
C GLY A 98 14.10 -10.91 5.72
N ASP A 99 13.53 -10.04 6.55
CA ASP A 99 12.29 -10.32 7.26
C ASP A 99 11.08 -10.29 6.31
N VAL A 100 10.07 -11.08 6.69
CA VAL A 100 8.83 -11.27 5.94
C VAL A 100 7.62 -10.96 6.82
N PHE A 101 6.58 -10.40 6.22
CA PHE A 101 5.28 -10.19 6.85
C PHE A 101 4.14 -10.46 5.87
N VAL A 102 3.00 -10.95 6.36
CA VAL A 102 1.85 -11.32 5.54
C VAL A 102 0.64 -10.46 5.91
N PHE A 103 0.02 -9.86 4.91
CA PHE A 103 -1.22 -9.09 5.04
C PHE A 103 -2.39 -9.89 4.44
N PRO A 104 -3.35 -10.36 5.27
CA PRO A 104 -4.50 -11.10 4.77
C PRO A 104 -5.37 -10.27 3.82
N ALA A 105 -5.94 -10.93 2.82
CA ALA A 105 -6.82 -10.28 1.84
C ALA A 105 -7.91 -9.42 2.46
N GLY A 106 -8.11 -8.22 1.92
CA GLY A 106 -9.14 -7.30 2.35
C GLY A 106 -8.87 -6.53 3.65
N LEU A 107 -7.83 -6.86 4.42
CA LEU A 107 -7.53 -6.14 5.66
C LEU A 107 -6.74 -4.84 5.40
N ILE A 108 -7.09 -3.80 6.15
CA ILE A 108 -6.41 -2.51 6.11
C ILE A 108 -5.02 -2.68 6.71
N HIS A 109 -4.00 -2.29 5.97
CA HIS A 109 -2.61 -2.38 6.38
C HIS A 109 -1.78 -1.21 5.83
N PHE A 110 -0.57 -1.04 6.35
CA PHE A 110 0.36 0.00 5.94
C PHE A 110 1.82 -0.46 6.07
N GLN A 111 2.71 0.30 5.44
CA GLN A 111 4.14 0.22 5.65
C GLN A 111 4.73 1.62 5.81
N PHE A 112 5.66 1.78 6.74
CA PHE A 112 6.34 3.05 7.02
C PHE A 112 7.84 2.80 7.17
N ASN A 113 8.67 3.64 6.56
CA ASN A 113 10.11 3.65 6.81
C ASN A 113 10.41 4.59 7.98
N PRO A 114 10.70 4.08 9.20
CA PRO A 114 10.97 4.94 10.35
C PRO A 114 12.35 5.60 10.31
N ASN A 115 13.20 5.28 9.33
CA ASN A 115 14.54 5.84 9.25
C ASN A 115 14.49 7.26 8.64
N PRO A 116 15.00 8.29 9.34
CA PRO A 116 15.00 9.67 8.85
C PRO A 116 16.07 9.97 7.79
N HIS A 117 17.01 9.06 7.55
CA HIS A 117 18.18 9.34 6.71
C HIS A 117 18.44 8.29 5.62
N LYS A 118 17.83 7.10 5.71
CA LYS A 118 18.09 6.00 4.78
C LYS A 118 16.80 5.51 4.13
N PRO A 119 16.81 5.18 2.83
CA PRO A 119 15.67 4.56 2.18
C PRO A 119 15.50 3.10 2.61
N ALA A 120 14.36 2.52 2.30
CA ALA A 120 14.08 1.09 2.44
C ALA A 120 13.48 0.54 1.13
N VAL A 121 13.69 -0.74 0.86
CA VAL A 121 13.17 -1.41 -0.34
C VAL A 121 12.53 -2.72 0.05
N ALA A 122 11.35 -3.00 -0.49
CA ALA A 122 10.66 -4.27 -0.30
C ALA A 122 10.08 -4.80 -1.60
N ILE A 123 9.85 -6.12 -1.64
CA ILE A 123 9.06 -6.79 -2.67
C ILE A 123 7.81 -7.35 -2.02
N ALA A 124 6.68 -7.12 -2.64
CA ALA A 124 5.38 -7.65 -2.30
C ALA A 124 4.94 -8.66 -3.37
N ALA A 125 4.63 -9.90 -3.00
CA ALA A 125 3.97 -10.84 -3.88
C ALA A 125 2.50 -10.98 -3.47
N LEU A 126 1.60 -11.01 -4.44
CA LEU A 126 0.16 -10.98 -4.20
C LEU A 126 -0.51 -12.20 -4.84
N SER A 127 -1.48 -12.77 -4.12
CA SER A 127 -2.23 -13.97 -4.53
C SER A 127 -3.33 -13.69 -5.57
N SER A 128 -3.12 -12.71 -6.45
CA SER A 128 -3.99 -12.42 -7.59
C SER A 128 -3.21 -11.74 -8.68
N GLN A 129 -3.53 -12.04 -9.94
CA GLN A 129 -3.01 -11.29 -11.09
C GLN A 129 -3.49 -9.84 -11.11
N ASN A 130 -4.65 -9.58 -10.49
CA ASN A 130 -5.24 -8.25 -10.33
C ASN A 130 -5.69 -8.07 -8.87
N PRO A 131 -4.78 -7.72 -7.95
CA PRO A 131 -5.13 -7.58 -6.53
C PRO A 131 -6.07 -6.39 -6.29
N GLY A 132 -5.93 -5.32 -7.09
CA GLY A 132 -6.51 -4.01 -6.82
C GLY A 132 -5.90 -3.36 -5.59
N ALA A 133 -5.96 -2.03 -5.46
CA ALA A 133 -5.52 -1.34 -4.27
C ALA A 133 -6.53 -0.23 -3.94
N ILE A 134 -6.91 -0.12 -2.68
CA ILE A 134 -7.79 0.93 -2.17
C ILE A 134 -7.04 1.65 -1.06
N THR A 135 -6.49 2.83 -1.37
CA THR A 135 -5.92 3.73 -0.35
C THR A 135 -7.06 4.37 0.42
N ILE A 136 -7.11 4.13 1.74
CA ILE A 136 -8.31 4.42 2.54
C ILE A 136 -8.64 5.91 2.55
N ALA A 137 -7.66 6.76 2.81
CA ALA A 137 -7.89 8.21 2.87
C ALA A 137 -8.35 8.77 1.51
N ASN A 138 -7.71 8.34 0.41
CA ASN A 138 -8.09 8.76 -0.94
C ASN A 138 -9.50 8.28 -1.32
N ALA A 139 -9.85 7.04 -0.99
CA ALA A 139 -11.18 6.51 -1.29
C ALA A 139 -12.30 7.21 -0.51
N VAL A 140 -12.04 7.56 0.76
CA VAL A 140 -13.03 8.19 1.64
C VAL A 140 -13.15 9.69 1.40
N PHE A 141 -12.02 10.40 1.27
CA PHE A 141 -11.98 11.87 1.22
C PHE A 141 -11.63 12.45 -0.14
N GLY A 142 -11.07 11.67 -1.07
CA GLY A 142 -10.63 12.10 -2.39
C GLY A 142 -11.36 11.42 -3.55
N SER A 143 -12.54 10.84 -3.31
CA SER A 143 -13.36 10.24 -4.36
C SER A 143 -13.98 11.30 -5.28
N ASP A 144 -14.23 10.91 -6.53
CA ASP A 144 -14.97 11.70 -7.52
C ASP A 144 -16.17 10.90 -8.04
N PRO A 145 -17.42 11.35 -7.80
CA PRO A 145 -17.78 12.51 -6.97
C PRO A 145 -17.48 12.27 -5.49
N GLN A 146 -17.32 13.36 -4.73
CA GLN A 146 -17.05 13.30 -3.28
C GLN A 146 -18.22 12.67 -2.51
N ILE A 147 -17.90 11.91 -1.47
CA ILE A 147 -18.89 11.47 -0.48
C ILE A 147 -19.42 12.70 0.27
N SER A 148 -20.73 12.76 0.48
CA SER A 148 -21.36 13.84 1.26
C SER A 148 -20.70 14.02 2.63
N ASP A 149 -20.37 15.28 2.92
CA ASP A 149 -19.86 15.74 4.20
C ASP A 149 -20.79 15.36 5.39
N ASP A 150 -22.11 15.38 5.21
CA ASP A 150 -23.09 14.92 6.20
C ASP A 150 -22.95 13.43 6.55
N VAL A 151 -22.63 12.60 5.56
CA VAL A 151 -22.41 11.16 5.75
C VAL A 151 -21.12 10.94 6.52
N LEU A 152 -20.04 11.58 6.09
CA LEU A 152 -18.73 11.42 6.72
C LEU A 152 -18.68 12.03 8.12
N ALA A 153 -19.29 13.20 8.36
CA ALA A 153 -19.33 13.82 9.68
C ALA A 153 -20.02 12.91 10.70
N LYS A 154 -21.14 12.26 10.31
CA LYS A 154 -21.82 11.26 11.13
C LYS A 154 -20.99 9.98 11.32
N ALA A 155 -20.37 9.47 10.26
CA ALA A 155 -19.59 8.24 10.32
C ALA A 155 -18.32 8.39 11.19
N PHE A 156 -17.64 9.52 11.09
CA PHE A 156 -16.41 9.83 11.85
C PHE A 156 -16.69 10.51 13.20
N GLN A 157 -17.94 10.90 13.47
CA GLN A 157 -18.37 11.58 14.70
C GLN A 157 -17.63 12.90 14.95
N VAL A 158 -17.50 13.70 13.90
CA VAL A 158 -16.82 15.01 13.90
C VAL A 158 -17.70 16.07 13.26
N GLU A 159 -17.31 17.34 13.41
CA GLU A 159 -17.97 18.45 12.73
C GLU A 159 -17.70 18.44 11.22
N LYS A 160 -18.64 19.02 10.44
CA LYS A 160 -18.53 19.09 8.97
C LYS A 160 -17.27 19.82 8.51
N ASN A 161 -16.90 20.91 9.20
CA ASN A 161 -15.67 21.67 8.90
C ASN A 161 -14.40 20.79 8.93
N THR A 162 -14.35 19.78 9.80
CA THR A 162 -13.23 18.82 9.85
C THR A 162 -13.22 17.93 8.61
N ILE A 163 -14.38 17.50 8.14
CA ILE A 163 -14.52 16.71 6.90
C ILE A 163 -14.15 17.55 5.68
N ASP A 164 -14.65 18.78 5.60
CA ASP A 164 -14.35 19.70 4.51
C ASP A 164 -12.83 19.93 4.40
N TRP A 165 -12.16 20.10 5.54
CA TRP A 165 -10.71 20.22 5.60
C TRP A 165 -10.00 18.95 5.09
N LEU A 166 -10.46 17.75 5.49
CA LEU A 166 -9.90 16.48 5.03
C LEU A 166 -10.09 16.27 3.53
N GLN A 167 -11.27 16.58 2.98
CA GLN A 167 -11.57 16.47 1.55
C GLN A 167 -10.75 17.48 0.73
N ALA A 168 -10.51 18.68 1.26
CA ALA A 168 -9.67 19.68 0.61
C ALA A 168 -8.20 19.23 0.44
N GLN A 169 -7.68 18.30 1.24
CA GLN A 169 -6.30 17.80 1.10
C GLN A 169 -6.09 16.99 -0.19
N PHE A 170 -7.16 16.50 -0.83
CA PHE A 170 -7.08 15.65 -2.03
C PHE A 170 -7.43 16.41 -3.32
N TRP A 171 -7.67 17.72 -3.24
CA TRP A 171 -7.79 18.58 -4.42
C TRP A 171 -6.42 18.72 -5.09
N GLU A 172 -6.36 18.72 -6.43
CA GLU A 172 -5.13 18.59 -7.26
C GLU A 172 -3.95 19.56 -6.97
N ASN A 173 -4.03 20.46 -5.99
CA ASN A 173 -3.02 21.48 -5.71
C ASN A 173 -2.58 21.63 -4.24
N ASN A 174 -2.99 20.77 -3.31
CA ASN A 174 -2.58 20.91 -1.91
C ASN A 174 -1.41 19.96 -1.56
N HIS A 175 -0.19 20.40 -1.88
CA HIS A 175 1.04 19.81 -1.37
C HIS A 175 1.36 20.42 0.01
N ASN A 176 0.93 19.74 1.07
CA ASN A 176 1.51 19.93 2.40
C ASN A 176 2.71 19.00 2.57
#